data_AF-A0A344J3S1-F1
#
_entry.id   AF-A0A344J3S1-F1
#
_cell.length_a   1.000
_cell.length_b   1.000
_cell.length_c   1.000
_cell.angle_alpha   90.00
_cell.angle_beta   90.00
_cell.angle_gamma   90.00
#
_symmetry.space_group_name_H-M   'P 1'
#
loop_
_entity.id
_entity.type
_entity.pdbx_description
1 polymer ?
#
loop_
_entity_poly.entity_id
_entity_poly.type
_entity_poly.pdbx_seq_one_letter_code
_entity_poly.pdbx_strand_id
1 'polypeptide(L)'
;MHSAHDDDAWLEVLRTHRQTHGGKKTAEVIGYSATVVSQVLSGTYKGDMKAVQQKVEGALMGATVDCPVIGELPRNRCLEYQRLPFAASNPLRVRFTSACPKCPNRRGAE
;
A
#
# COMPACT_ATOMS: atom_id res chain seq x y z
N MET A 1 -26.01 -5.89 -9.89
CA MET A 1 -25.73 -6.77 -8.73
C MET A 1 -24.26 -6.63 -8.30
N HIS A 2 -23.78 -5.43 -7.94
CA HIS A 2 -22.33 -5.18 -7.73
C HIS A 2 -22.00 -4.58 -6.35
N SER A 3 -22.73 -4.95 -5.29
CA SER A 3 -22.57 -4.29 -3.99
C SER A 3 -22.42 -5.31 -2.87
N ALA A 4 -21.20 -5.82 -2.68
CA ALA A 4 -20.67 -6.45 -1.46
C ALA A 4 -19.25 -7.03 -1.65
N HIS A 5 -18.82 -7.34 -2.88
CA HIS A 5 -17.59 -8.13 -3.12
C HIS A 5 -16.28 -7.34 -3.20
N ASP A 6 -16.32 -6.01 -3.37
CA ASP A 6 -15.09 -5.22 -3.56
C ASP A 6 -14.25 -5.13 -2.27
N ASP A 7 -14.93 -5.04 -1.11
CA ASP A 7 -14.29 -4.94 0.22
C ASP A 7 -13.60 -6.26 0.66
N ASP A 8 -13.97 -7.41 0.09
CA ASP A 8 -13.29 -8.71 0.34
C ASP A 8 -12.36 -9.14 -0.81
N ALA A 9 -12.46 -8.54 -2.00
CA ALA A 9 -11.65 -8.92 -3.16
C ALA A 9 -10.14 -8.82 -2.86
N TRP A 10 -9.71 -7.75 -2.20
CA TRP A 10 -8.31 -7.59 -1.80
C TRP A 10 -7.89 -8.61 -0.72
N LEU A 11 -8.80 -9.03 0.16
CA LEU A 11 -8.55 -10.08 1.15
C LEU A 11 -8.36 -11.43 0.47
N GLU A 12 -9.16 -11.77 -0.53
CA GLU A 12 -8.99 -12.99 -1.32
C GLU A 12 -7.66 -13.01 -2.07
N VAL A 13 -7.28 -11.90 -2.69
CA VAL A 13 -5.96 -11.76 -3.34
C VAL A 13 -4.83 -11.95 -2.33
N LEU A 14 -4.95 -11.35 -1.13
CA LEU A 14 -3.97 -11.51 -0.06
C LEU A 14 -3.88 -12.96 0.44
N ARG A 15 -5.02 -13.64 0.61
CA ARG A 15 -5.09 -15.08 1.00
C ARG A 15 -4.42 -15.94 -0.05
N THR A 16 -4.75 -15.72 -1.32
CA THR A 16 -4.22 -16.48 -2.46
C THR A 16 -2.71 -16.31 -2.55
N HIS A 17 -2.22 -15.08 -2.57
CA HIS A 17 -0.78 -14.81 -2.64
C HIS A 17 -0.02 -15.42 -1.44
N ARG A 18 -0.59 -15.37 -0.23
CA ARG A 18 -0.02 -16.04 0.95
C ARG A 18 0.04 -17.55 0.80
N GLN A 19 -0.96 -18.19 0.21
CA GLN A 19 -0.97 -19.64 -0.03
C GLN A 19 0.07 -20.02 -1.08
N THR A 20 0.21 -19.24 -2.16
CA THR A 20 1.14 -19.53 -3.25
C THR A 20 2.60 -19.23 -2.89
N HIS A 21 2.88 -18.11 -2.22
CA HIS A 21 4.25 -17.61 -1.99
C HIS A 21 4.68 -17.62 -0.51
N GLY A 22 3.77 -17.95 0.40
CA GLY A 22 4.02 -17.94 1.84
C GLY A 22 3.86 -16.57 2.50
N GLY A 23 3.68 -16.58 3.83
CA GLY A 23 3.45 -15.38 4.63
C GLY A 23 4.60 -14.39 4.63
N LYS A 24 5.85 -14.86 4.66
CA LYS A 24 7.04 -14.01 4.65
C LYS A 24 7.16 -13.21 3.35
N LYS A 25 6.98 -13.87 2.20
CA LYS A 25 7.07 -13.20 0.89
C LYS A 25 5.92 -12.22 0.69
N THR A 26 4.71 -12.61 1.09
CA THR A 26 3.54 -11.75 1.03
C THR A 26 3.73 -10.47 1.85
N ALA A 27 4.22 -10.62 3.07
CA ALA A 27 4.52 -9.52 3.97
C ALA A 27 5.55 -8.53 3.37
N GLU A 28 6.63 -9.05 2.78
CA GLU A 28 7.65 -8.26 2.08
C GLU A 28 7.06 -7.46 0.91
N VAL A 29 6.23 -8.11 0.08
CA VAL A 29 5.62 -7.48 -1.11
C VAL A 29 4.69 -6.32 -0.75
N ILE A 30 3.87 -6.48 0.30
CA ILE A 30 2.93 -5.43 0.74
C ILE A 30 3.57 -4.41 1.70
N GLY A 31 4.81 -4.64 2.16
CA GLY A 31 5.53 -3.78 3.10
C GLY A 31 4.99 -3.82 4.53
N TYR A 32 4.51 -4.99 4.98
CA TYR A 32 4.06 -5.24 6.36
C TYR A 32 4.78 -6.45 6.97
N SER A 33 4.51 -6.76 8.25
CA SER A 33 5.02 -7.97 8.89
C SER A 33 4.10 -9.17 8.64
N ALA A 34 4.65 -10.39 8.68
CA ALA A 34 3.87 -11.62 8.54
C ALA A 34 2.79 -11.77 9.63
N THR A 35 3.04 -11.20 10.82
CA THR A 35 2.05 -11.10 11.91
C THR A 35 0.87 -10.23 11.50
N VAL A 36 1.10 -9.05 10.92
CA VAL A 36 0.02 -8.17 10.43
C VAL A 36 -0.78 -8.87 9.35
N VAL A 37 -0.14 -9.54 8.39
CA VAL A 37 -0.84 -10.32 7.35
C VAL A 37 -1.76 -11.36 7.99
N SER A 38 -1.27 -12.10 8.99
CA SER A 38 -2.07 -13.12 9.66
C SER A 38 -3.23 -12.52 10.47
N GLN A 39 -2.99 -11.41 11.18
CA GLN A 39 -4.02 -10.69 11.92
C GLN A 39 -5.12 -10.14 11.01
N VAL A 40 -4.74 -9.56 9.87
CA VAL A 40 -5.67 -9.04 8.86
C VAL A 40 -6.55 -10.16 8.30
N LEU A 41 -5.94 -11.28 7.91
CA LEU A 41 -6.68 -12.44 7.39
C LEU A 41 -7.61 -13.10 8.43
N SER A 42 -7.26 -12.99 9.71
CA SER A 42 -8.09 -13.47 10.83
C SER A 42 -9.12 -12.46 11.35
N GLY A 43 -9.16 -11.24 10.79
CA GLY A 43 -10.06 -10.18 11.26
C GLY A 43 -9.71 -9.60 12.65
N THR A 44 -8.53 -9.91 13.20
CA THR A 44 -8.11 -9.46 14.54
C THR A 44 -7.22 -8.22 14.52
N TYR A 45 -6.84 -7.74 13.32
CA TYR A 45 -6.02 -6.55 13.18
C TYR A 45 -6.78 -5.29 13.58
N LYS A 46 -6.33 -4.63 14.66
CA LYS A 46 -6.93 -3.38 15.18
C LYS A 46 -6.32 -2.11 14.57
N GLY A 47 -5.41 -2.26 13.61
CA GLY A 47 -4.78 -1.13 12.95
C GLY A 47 -5.60 -0.58 11.79
N ASP A 48 -4.94 0.21 10.97
CA ASP A 48 -5.52 0.86 9.80
C ASP A 48 -5.71 -0.15 8.66
N MET A 49 -6.89 -0.78 8.62
CA MET A 49 -7.26 -1.76 7.59
C MET A 49 -7.23 -1.15 6.17
N LYS A 50 -7.65 0.10 6.03
CA LYS A 50 -7.64 0.84 4.75
C LYS A 50 -6.22 1.02 4.20
N ALA A 51 -5.24 1.28 5.06
CA ALA A 51 -3.84 1.36 4.65
C ALA A 51 -3.28 0.00 4.22
N VAL A 52 -3.74 -1.09 4.85
CA VAL A 52 -3.38 -2.46 4.41
C VAL A 52 -3.99 -2.74 3.04
N GLN A 53 -5.28 -2.46 2.87
CA GLN A 53 -5.98 -2.59 1.58
C GLN A 53 -5.23 -1.85 0.47
N GLN A 54 -4.94 -0.55 0.63
CA GLN A 54 -4.23 0.22 -0.40
C GLN A 54 -2.84 -0.33 -0.76
N LYS A 55 -2.18 -0.99 0.20
CA LYS A 55 -0.90 -1.66 -0.03
C LYS A 55 -1.08 -2.94 -0.81
N VAL A 56 -2.10 -3.74 -0.49
CA VAL A 56 -2.45 -4.97 -1.22
C VAL A 56 -2.88 -4.63 -2.65
N GLU A 57 -3.76 -3.65 -2.82
CA GLU A 57 -4.24 -3.20 -4.13
C GLU A 57 -3.06 -2.76 -5.00
N GLY A 58 -2.16 -1.94 -4.47
CA GLY A 58 -0.99 -1.48 -5.21
C GLY A 58 0.06 -2.55 -5.49
N ALA A 59 0.25 -3.51 -4.58
CA ALA A 59 1.31 -4.52 -4.70
C ALA A 59 0.88 -5.78 -5.45
N LEU A 60 -0.38 -6.19 -5.32
CA LEU A 60 -0.89 -7.47 -5.81
C LEU A 60 -2.01 -7.33 -6.86
N MET A 61 -2.77 -6.23 -6.85
CA MET A 61 -3.88 -6.01 -7.78
C MET A 61 -3.55 -5.02 -8.90
N GLY A 62 -2.35 -4.45 -8.90
CA GLY A 62 -1.89 -3.52 -9.93
C GLY A 62 -2.47 -2.11 -9.84
N ALA A 63 -2.99 -1.70 -8.68
CA ALA A 63 -3.49 -0.34 -8.51
C ALA A 63 -2.35 0.69 -8.63
N THR A 64 -2.44 1.56 -9.64
CA THR A 64 -1.49 2.64 -9.87
C THR A 64 -2.10 3.99 -9.48
N VAL A 65 -1.21 4.96 -9.28
CA VAL A 65 -1.56 6.37 -9.08
C VAL A 65 -0.66 7.22 -9.93
N ASP A 66 -1.16 8.38 -10.35
CA ASP A 66 -0.35 9.39 -11.01
C ASP A 66 0.33 10.27 -9.94
N CYS A 67 1.66 10.19 -9.86
CA CYS A 67 2.45 11.07 -9.00
C CYS A 67 2.96 12.28 -9.77
N PRO A 68 2.73 13.51 -9.27
CA PRO A 68 3.17 14.73 -9.94
C PRO A 68 4.70 14.86 -10.05
N VAL A 69 5.49 14.00 -9.39
CA VAL A 69 6.96 14.05 -9.41
C VAL A 69 7.58 13.01 -10.35
N ILE A 70 6.99 11.82 -10.45
CA ILE A 70 7.58 10.66 -11.17
C ILE A 70 6.65 10.03 -12.20
N GLY A 71 5.40 10.50 -12.32
CA GLY A 71 4.38 9.93 -13.19
C GLY A 71 3.67 8.74 -12.55
N GLU A 72 3.17 7.83 -13.40
CA GLU A 72 2.45 6.64 -12.96
C GLU A 72 3.35 5.71 -12.12
N LEU A 73 2.85 5.31 -10.95
CA LEU A 73 3.50 4.31 -10.11
C LEU A 73 2.48 3.47 -9.33
N PRO A 74 2.88 2.28 -8.87
CA PRO A 74 2.07 1.50 -7.94
C PRO A 74 1.71 2.28 -6.67
N ARG A 75 0.45 2.17 -6.23
CA ARG A 75 -0.06 2.84 -5.01
C ARG A 75 0.77 2.50 -3.79
N ASN A 76 1.23 1.24 -3.67
CA ASN A 76 2.04 0.81 -2.55
C ASN A 76 3.38 1.58 -2.47
N ARG A 77 4.04 1.80 -3.61
CA ARG A 77 5.28 2.59 -3.73
C ARG A 77 5.04 4.05 -3.39
N CYS A 78 3.93 4.64 -3.85
CA CYS A 78 3.55 6.00 -3.48
C CYS A 78 3.48 6.18 -1.96
N LEU A 79 2.83 5.24 -1.26
CA LEU A 79 2.74 5.24 0.20
C LEU A 79 4.09 5.01 0.90
N GLU A 80 5.04 4.30 0.28
CA GLU A 80 6.42 4.19 0.81
C GLU A 80 7.15 5.52 0.70
N TYR A 81 7.12 6.15 -0.48
CA TYR A 81 7.79 7.44 -0.71
C TYR A 81 7.30 8.53 0.24
N GLN A 82 6.00 8.56 0.55
CA GLN A 82 5.42 9.51 1.50
C GLN A 82 5.94 9.34 2.94
N ARG A 83 6.44 8.15 3.32
CA ARG A 83 6.99 7.88 4.66
C ARG A 83 8.49 8.10 4.76
N LEU A 84 9.17 8.27 3.62
CA LEU A 84 10.62 8.48 3.63
C LEU A 84 10.93 9.85 4.26
N PRO A 85 11.91 9.94 5.17
CA PRO A 85 12.32 11.23 5.71
C PRO A 85 12.92 12.13 4.61
N PHE A 86 13.14 13.40 4.93
CA PHE A 86 13.96 14.26 4.08
C PHE A 86 15.39 13.72 3.97
N ALA A 87 16.00 13.82 2.78
CA ALA A 87 17.43 13.58 2.58
C ALA A 87 17.96 14.46 1.45
N ALA A 88 18.85 15.39 1.78
CA ALA A 88 19.42 16.35 0.81
C ALA A 88 20.22 15.68 -0.31
N SER A 89 20.85 14.53 -0.04
CA SER A 89 21.66 13.79 -1.01
C SER A 89 20.84 13.10 -2.11
N ASN A 90 19.50 13.08 -2.01
CA ASN A 90 18.64 12.44 -3.00
C ASN A 90 17.63 13.47 -3.57
N PRO A 91 17.78 13.88 -4.84
CA PRO A 91 16.94 14.91 -5.45
C PRO A 91 15.45 14.52 -5.49
N LEU A 92 15.13 13.22 -5.59
CA LEU A 92 13.74 12.76 -5.51
C LEU A 92 13.17 12.97 -4.11
N ARG A 93 13.93 12.70 -3.04
CA ARG A 93 13.47 12.92 -1.66
C ARG A 93 13.25 14.40 -1.34
N VAL A 94 14.08 15.27 -1.90
CA VAL A 94 13.87 16.73 -1.84
C VAL A 94 12.55 17.11 -2.53
N ARG A 95 12.29 16.62 -3.75
CA ARG A 95 11.04 16.87 -4.48
C ARG A 95 9.81 16.29 -3.77
N PHE A 96 9.91 15.10 -3.19
CA PHE A 96 8.82 14.50 -2.43
C PHE A 96 8.46 15.32 -1.19
N THR A 97 9.44 15.91 -0.50
CA THR A 97 9.19 16.72 0.70
C THR A 97 8.35 17.96 0.39
N SER A 98 8.49 18.56 -0.80
CA SER A 98 7.66 19.71 -1.21
C SER A 98 6.34 19.30 -1.88
N ALA A 99 6.32 18.20 -2.64
CA ALA A 99 5.14 17.78 -3.41
C ALA A 99 4.16 16.91 -2.62
N CYS A 100 4.64 15.92 -1.85
CA CYS A 100 3.78 14.96 -1.14
C CYS A 100 2.80 15.62 -0.13
N PRO A 101 3.16 16.69 0.61
CA PRO A 101 2.21 17.34 1.52
C PRO A 101 0.96 17.90 0.85
N LYS A 102 1.05 18.26 -0.44
CA LYS A 102 -0.02 18.87 -1.26
C LYS A 102 -0.61 17.88 -2.29
N CYS A 103 -0.15 16.64 -2.28
CA CYS A 103 -0.50 15.66 -3.29
C CYS A 103 -1.91 15.09 -3.03
N PRO A 104 -2.76 14.91 -4.07
CA PRO A 104 -4.07 14.28 -3.92
C PRO A 104 -3.99 12.82 -3.44
N ASN A 105 -2.84 12.17 -3.64
CA ASN A 105 -2.60 10.79 -3.23
C ASN A 105 -2.07 10.67 -1.78
N ARG A 106 -2.05 11.76 -1.00
CA ARG A 106 -1.51 11.76 0.36
C ARG A 106 -2.28 10.82 1.28
N ARG A 107 -1.57 10.08 2.13
CA ARG A 107 -2.17 9.22 3.15
C ARG A 107 -2.98 10.07 4.15
N GLY A 108 -4.26 9.74 4.32
CA GLY A 108 -5.17 10.47 5.22
C GLY A 108 -5.72 11.78 4.65
N ALA A 109 -5.56 12.04 3.35
CA ALA A 109 -6.39 13.01 2.64
C ALA A 109 -7.74 12.34 2.34
N GLU A 110 -8.56 12.21 3.37
CA GLU A 110 -9.99 11.86 3.28
C GLU A 110 -10.81 12.85 4.11
#